data_AF-A0A6L2Q4D8-F1
#
_entry.id   AF-A0A6L2Q4D8-F1
#
_cell.length_a   1.000
_cell.length_b   1.000
_cell.length_c   1.000
_cell.angle_alpha   90.00
_cell.angle_beta   90.00
_cell.angle_gamma   90.00
#
_symmetry.space_group_name_H-M   'P 1'
#
loop_
_entity.id
_entity.type
_entity.pdbx_description
1 polymer ?
#
loop_
_entity_poly.entity_id
_entity_poly.type
_entity_poly.pdbx_seq_one_letter_code
_entity_poly.pdbx_strand_id
1 'polypeptide(L)'
;MRVAASVVRKLRVNLKYPDVAVDEFGNRGHWTMIYNEGFEVTVNQRTYFAFSYFKQESSNVTSYCDRTFPSWSHDVTLRHWACFHGHKQIPVPPKVHRDPFHGVTEVL
;
A
#
# COMPACT_ATOMS: atom_id res chain seq x y z
N MET A 1 14.33 -18.07 9.23
CA MET A 1 13.63 -17.47 10.39
C MET A 1 13.05 -16.13 9.93
N ARG A 2 11.73 -16.01 9.74
CA ARG A 2 11.11 -14.70 9.41
C ARG A 2 10.97 -13.95 10.72
N VAL A 3 11.78 -12.91 10.92
CA VAL A 3 11.56 -11.97 12.04
C VAL A 3 10.25 -11.24 11.71
N ALA A 4 9.19 -11.53 12.43
CA ALA A 4 8.01 -10.68 12.42
C ALA A 4 8.43 -9.37 13.07
N ALA A 5 8.71 -8.34 12.25
CA ALA A 5 9.00 -7.01 12.76
C ALA A 5 7.78 -6.51 13.53
N SER A 6 7.95 -6.22 14.82
CA SER A 6 6.88 -5.70 15.67
C SER A 6 6.49 -4.29 15.20
N VAL A 7 5.20 -4.00 15.18
CA VAL A 7 4.69 -2.66 14.84
C VAL A 7 4.97 -1.72 16.00
N VAL A 8 5.89 -0.78 15.79
CA VAL A 8 6.30 0.21 16.81
C VAL A 8 5.43 1.47 16.83
N ARG A 9 4.70 1.75 15.74
CA ARG A 9 3.86 2.94 15.59
C ARG A 9 2.67 2.67 14.66
N LYS A 10 1.53 3.28 14.97
CA LYS A 10 0.36 3.37 14.08
C LYS A 10 0.16 4.84 13.69
N LEU A 11 -0.28 5.08 12.47
CA LEU A 11 -0.62 6.39 11.94
C LEU A 11 -1.94 6.27 11.19
N ARG A 12 -2.89 7.16 11.46
CA ARG A 12 -4.13 7.25 10.67
C ARG A 12 -4.03 8.43 9.71
N VAL A 13 -4.28 8.17 8.42
CA VAL A 13 -4.33 9.21 7.38
C VAL A 13 -5.66 9.11 6.64
N ASN A 14 -6.33 10.25 6.49
CA ASN A 14 -7.52 10.39 5.66
C ASN A 14 -7.12 10.91 4.29
N LEU A 15 -7.35 10.10 3.25
CA LEU A 15 -7.13 10.47 1.86
C LEU A 15 -8.43 11.04 1.29
N LYS A 16 -8.39 12.31 0.87
CA LYS A 16 -9.53 13.05 0.31
C LYS A 16 -9.26 13.38 -1.14
N TYR A 17 -10.28 13.26 -1.97
CA TYR A 17 -10.22 13.69 -3.37
C TYR A 17 -9.97 15.22 -3.45
N PRO A 18 -9.19 15.70 -4.43
CA PRO A 18 -8.45 14.90 -5.42
C PRO A 18 -7.16 14.29 -4.88
N ASP A 19 -6.42 15.02 -4.05
CA ASP A 19 -5.03 14.70 -3.71
C ASP A 19 -4.66 15.09 -2.26
N VAL A 20 -5.63 15.35 -1.38
CA VAL A 20 -5.36 15.86 -0.03
C VAL A 20 -5.24 14.73 1.00
N ALA A 21 -4.10 14.64 1.69
CA ALA A 21 -3.89 13.74 2.82
C ALA A 21 -3.97 14.52 4.15
N VAL A 22 -4.69 14.00 5.14
CA VAL A 22 -4.78 14.60 6.49
C VAL A 22 -4.54 13.56 7.56
N ASP A 23 -3.50 13.73 8.37
CA ASP A 23 -3.19 12.81 9.48
C ASP A 23 -4.09 13.04 10.71
N GLU A 24 -3.89 12.22 11.74
CA GLU A 24 -4.67 12.30 12.99
C GLU A 24 -4.43 13.56 13.82
N PHE A 25 -3.37 14.32 13.53
CA PHE A 25 -3.03 15.57 14.21
C PHE A 25 -3.47 16.81 13.40
N GLY A 26 -4.08 16.61 12.24
CA GLY A 26 -4.53 17.68 11.36
C GLY A 26 -3.46 18.21 10.40
N ASN A 27 -2.26 17.60 10.35
CA ASN A 27 -1.26 17.95 9.36
C ASN A 27 -1.78 17.61 7.96
N ARG A 28 -1.57 18.53 7.02
CA ARG A 28 -1.99 18.38 5.64
C ARG A 28 -0.81 18.03 4.76
N GLY A 29 -1.05 17.18 3.78
CA GLY A 29 -0.10 16.78 2.77
C GLY A 29 -0.82 16.33 1.50
N HIS A 30 -0.12 15.60 0.65
CA HIS A 30 -0.63 15.17 -0.64
C HIS A 30 -0.61 13.64 -0.80
N TRP A 31 -1.49 13.11 -1.64
CA TRP A 31 -1.44 11.72 -2.07
C TRP A 31 -1.72 11.60 -3.57
N THR A 32 -1.17 10.56 -4.17
CA THR A 32 -1.50 10.18 -5.54
C THR A 32 -1.68 8.67 -5.65
N MET A 33 -2.62 8.27 -6.51
CA MET A 33 -2.68 6.90 -6.99
C MET A 33 -1.59 6.70 -8.05
N ILE A 34 -0.92 5.55 -8.02
CA ILE A 34 0.03 5.12 -9.05
C ILE A 34 -0.69 4.05 -9.87
N TYR A 35 -1.36 4.52 -10.93
CA TYR A 35 -2.25 3.75 -11.80
C TYR A 35 -3.24 2.87 -11.00
N ASN A 36 -3.11 1.54 -11.06
CA ASN A 36 -3.89 0.59 -10.30
C ASN A 36 -3.04 -0.28 -9.36
N GLU A 37 -1.75 0.02 -9.25
CA GLU A 37 -0.77 -0.84 -8.59
C GLU A 37 -0.61 -0.47 -7.12
N GLY A 38 -0.59 0.83 -6.82
CA GLY A 38 -0.21 1.33 -5.51
C GLY A 38 -0.48 2.82 -5.36
N PHE A 39 0.02 3.41 -4.29
CA PHE A 39 -0.13 4.83 -3.99
C PHE A 39 1.10 5.39 -3.30
N GLU A 40 1.22 6.70 -3.36
CA GLU A 40 2.16 7.47 -2.56
C GLU A 40 1.40 8.51 -1.71
N VAL A 41 1.80 8.67 -0.44
CA VAL A 41 1.30 9.69 0.48
C VAL A 41 2.49 10.43 1.07
N THR A 42 2.48 11.76 1.01
CA THR A 42 3.42 12.61 1.73
C THR A 42 2.67 13.46 2.74
N VAL A 43 2.93 13.26 4.03
CA VAL A 43 2.30 14.02 5.14
C VAL A 43 3.27 14.14 6.31
N ASN A 44 3.29 15.30 6.96
CA ASN A 44 4.14 15.56 8.12
C ASN A 44 5.62 15.19 7.89
N GLN A 45 6.19 15.68 6.78
CA GLN A 45 7.61 15.50 6.41
C GLN A 45 8.06 14.03 6.22
N ARG A 46 7.10 13.13 5.93
CA ARG A 46 7.37 11.72 5.65
C ARG A 46 6.56 11.25 4.45
N THR A 47 7.19 10.42 3.62
CA THR A 47 6.60 9.83 2.42
C THR A 47 6.40 8.34 2.65
N TYR A 48 5.27 7.82 2.16
CA TYR A 48 4.82 6.44 2.26
C TYR A 48 4.44 5.97 0.86
N PHE A 49 5.13 4.96 0.36
CA PHE A 49 4.80 4.31 -0.90
C PHE A 49 4.40 2.86 -0.63
N ALA A 50 3.33 2.39 -1.27
CA ALA A 50 2.92 0.99 -1.16
C ALA A 50 2.16 0.45 -2.38
N PHE A 51 2.46 -0.80 -2.72
CA PHE A 51 1.64 -1.61 -3.62
C PHE A 51 0.41 -2.19 -2.91
N SER A 52 -0.72 -2.19 -3.61
CA SER A 52 -1.95 -2.86 -3.18
C SER A 52 -1.73 -4.37 -3.11
N TYR A 53 -2.29 -5.02 -2.08
CA TYR A 53 -2.10 -6.45 -1.88
C TYR A 53 -2.91 -7.27 -2.89
N PHE A 54 -2.33 -8.35 -3.40
CA PHE A 54 -3.05 -9.38 -4.14
C PHE A 54 -2.49 -10.76 -3.82
N LYS A 55 -3.29 -11.79 -4.10
CA LYS A 55 -2.89 -13.19 -4.02
C LYS A 55 -3.19 -13.86 -5.35
N GLN A 56 -2.24 -14.63 -5.86
CA GLN A 56 -2.45 -15.50 -7.02
C GLN A 56 -2.57 -16.95 -6.56
N GLU A 57 -3.64 -17.61 -6.99
CA GLU A 57 -3.90 -19.03 -6.75
C GLU A 57 -4.22 -19.67 -8.10
N SER A 58 -3.24 -20.38 -8.68
CA SER A 58 -3.30 -20.83 -10.07
C SER A 58 -3.60 -19.66 -11.01
N SER A 59 -4.64 -19.77 -11.85
CA SER A 59 -5.07 -18.74 -12.79
C SER A 59 -5.88 -17.62 -12.15
N ASN A 60 -6.29 -17.74 -10.88
CA ASN A 60 -7.09 -16.70 -10.22
C ASN A 60 -6.19 -15.72 -9.48
N VAL A 61 -6.31 -14.44 -9.81
CA VAL A 61 -5.69 -13.32 -9.11
C VAL A 61 -6.76 -12.60 -8.31
N THR A 62 -6.64 -12.62 -6.98
CA THR A 62 -7.53 -11.92 -6.06
C THR A 62 -6.83 -10.67 -5.52
N SER A 63 -7.32 -9.50 -5.91
CA SER A 63 -6.85 -8.20 -5.46
C SER A 63 -7.60 -7.75 -4.20
N TYR A 64 -6.85 -7.42 -3.16
CA TYR A 64 -7.36 -6.89 -1.89
C TYR A 64 -6.99 -5.40 -1.79
N CYS A 65 -7.81 -4.54 -2.40
CA CYS A 65 -7.56 -3.09 -2.48
C CYS A 65 -7.74 -2.35 -1.13
N ASP A 66 -8.12 -3.06 -0.06
CA ASP A 66 -8.21 -2.52 1.30
C ASP A 66 -6.89 -2.60 2.07
N ARG A 67 -5.87 -3.29 1.55
CA ARG A 67 -4.60 -3.51 2.26
C ARG A 67 -3.40 -3.48 1.33
N THR A 68 -2.22 -3.32 1.89
CA THR A 68 -0.96 -3.26 1.12
C THR A 68 -0.05 -4.43 1.44
N PHE A 69 0.92 -4.67 0.56
CA PHE A 69 2.13 -5.40 0.95
C PHE A 69 2.93 -4.62 2.00
N PRO A 70 3.84 -5.28 2.75
CA PRO A 70 4.89 -4.56 3.47
C PRO A 70 5.66 -3.66 2.50
N SER A 71 5.81 -2.39 2.86
CA SER A 71 6.34 -1.37 1.97
C SER A 71 7.10 -0.29 2.72
N TRP A 72 7.47 0.79 2.03
CA TRP A 72 8.54 1.71 2.49
C TRP A 72 8.01 3.08 2.89
N SER A 73 8.55 3.58 4.00
CA SER A 73 8.44 4.98 4.39
C SER A 73 9.82 5.57 4.65
N HIS A 74 9.97 6.84 4.34
CA HIS A 74 11.17 7.59 4.66
C HIS A 74 10.82 9.04 4.97
N ASP A 75 11.67 9.72 5.73
CA ASP A 75 11.59 11.16 5.90
C ASP A 75 12.08 11.90 4.64
N VAL A 76 11.80 13.20 4.55
CA VAL A 76 12.22 14.04 3.42
C VAL A 76 13.74 14.12 3.22
N THR A 77 14.55 13.80 4.23
CA THR A 77 16.02 13.80 4.11
C THR A 77 16.58 12.45 3.62
N LEU A 78 15.72 11.44 3.44
CA LEU A 78 16.08 10.08 3.02
C LEU A 78 17.03 9.34 3.99
N ARG A 79 17.09 9.75 5.26
CA ARG A 79 17.99 9.16 6.27
C ARG A 79 17.30 8.15 7.17
N HIS A 80 16.01 8.34 7.44
CA HIS A 80 15.24 7.56 8.40
C HIS A 80 14.16 6.74 7.70
N TRP A 81 14.51 5.50 7.36
CA TRP A 81 13.63 4.55 6.71
C TRP A 81 12.87 3.68 7.71
N ALA A 82 11.66 3.25 7.34
CA ALA A 82 10.92 2.25 8.08
C ALA A 82 9.99 1.47 7.14
N CYS A 83 9.78 0.19 7.45
CA CYS A 83 8.76 -0.62 6.80
C CYS A 83 7.38 -0.33 7.39
N PHE A 84 6.33 -0.41 6.59
CA PHE A 84 4.94 -0.34 7.06
C PHE A 84 4.03 -1.25 6.24
N HIS A 85 2.82 -1.49 6.74
CA HIS A 85 1.72 -2.05 5.96
C HIS A 85 0.46 -1.21 6.25
N GLY A 86 -0.39 -1.03 5.25
CA GLY A 86 -1.61 -0.25 5.34
C GLY A 86 -2.86 -1.13 5.36
N HIS A 87 -3.88 -0.69 6.09
CA HIS A 87 -5.23 -1.25 6.02
C HIS A 87 -6.25 -0.12 6.03
N LYS A 88 -7.19 -0.16 5.09
CA LYS A 88 -8.35 0.73 5.06
C LYS A 88 -9.30 0.30 6.17
N GLN A 89 -9.82 1.27 6.93
CA GLN A 89 -10.71 0.96 8.05
C GLN A 89 -12.04 0.36 7.59
N ILE A 90 -12.55 0.84 6.45
CA ILE A 90 -13.77 0.31 5.83
C ILE A 90 -13.37 -0.84 4.92
N PRO A 91 -13.86 -2.07 5.16
CA PRO A 91 -13.60 -3.22 4.31
C PRO A 91 -14.03 -2.95 2.87
N VAL A 92 -13.23 -3.43 1.90
CA VAL A 92 -13.57 -3.39 0.48
C VAL A 92 -13.63 -4.83 -0.02
N PRO A 93 -14.71 -5.24 -0.71
CA PRO A 93 -14.79 -6.57 -1.31
C PRO A 93 -13.58 -6.83 -2.24
N PRO A 94 -12.95 -8.01 -2.16
CA PRO A 94 -11.87 -8.37 -3.07
C PRO A 94 -12.35 -8.42 -4.52
N LYS A 95 -11.45 -8.10 -5.46
CA LYS A 95 -11.71 -8.23 -6.89
C LYS A 95 -10.96 -9.45 -7.44
N VAL A 96 -11.67 -10.34 -8.13
CA VAL A 96 -11.08 -11.54 -8.72
C VAL A 96 -10.98 -11.38 -10.23
N HIS A 97 -9.79 -11.64 -10.77
CA HIS A 97 -9.51 -11.67 -12.20
C HIS A 97 -8.86 -13.00 -12.56
N ARG A 98 -9.07 -13.47 -13.79
CA ARG A 98 -8.33 -14.61 -14.33
C ARG A 98 -7.11 -14.10 -15.09
N ASP A 99 -5.95 -14.65 -14.77
CA ASP A 99 -4.72 -14.42 -15.52
C ASP A 99 -4.75 -15.29 -16.79
N PRO A 100 -4.88 -14.68 -17.99
CA PRO A 100 -4.93 -15.43 -19.24
C PRO A 100 -3.56 -16.01 -19.64
N PHE A 101 -2.48 -15.60 -18.96
CA PHE A 101 -1.12 -16.07 -19.23
C PHE A 101 -0.66 -17.16 -18.26
N HIS A 102 -1.55 -17.61 -17.37
CA HIS A 102 -1.24 -18.69 -16.44
C HIS A 102 -0.84 -19.97 -17.20
N GLY A 103 0.42 -20.39 -17.05
CA GLY A 103 1.00 -21.56 -17.74
C GLY A 103 1.75 -21.26 -19.05
N VAL A 104 1.74 -20.02 -19.53
CA VAL A 104 2.57 -19.60 -20.70
C VAL A 104 3.95 -19.14 -20.27
N THR A 105 4.09 -18.63 -19.03
CA THR A 105 5.34 -18.12 -18.45
C THR A 105 6.24 -19.18 -17.79
N GLU A 106 5.81 -20.45 -17.68
CA GLU A 106 6.65 -21.56 -17.19
C GLU A 106 7.53 -22.20 -18.28
N VAL A 107 7.49 -21.68 -19.52
CA VAL A 107 8.20 -22.26 -20.68
C VAL A 107 9.36 -21.37 -21.19
N LEU A 108 9.81 -20.43 -20.36
CA LEU A 108 11.06 -19.65 -20.53
C LEU A 108 11.92 -19.77 -19.26
#